data_AF-A0A267GQH0-F1
#
_entry.id   AF-A0A267GQH0-F1
#
_cell.length_a   1.000
_cell.length_b   1.000
_cell.length_c   1.000
_cell.angle_alpha   90.00
_cell.angle_beta   90.00
_cell.angle_gamma   90.00
#
_symmetry.space_group_name_H-M   'P 1'
#
loop_
_entity.id
_entity.type
_entity.pdbx_description
1 polymer ?
#
loop_
_entity_poly.entity_id
_entity_poly.type
_entity_poly.pdbx_seq_one_letter_code
_entity_poly.pdbx_strand_id
1 'polypeptide(L)'
;QNKLTNTSYLEMSGNKYEFMYFPVKGYGNMVRIVLEDQGIPYEYKPVGENWPQVKPTTPFGQVPVLTVNGSTQIAQSHTIARYLGREHGLMGSNNIEQAQIEMWIDQSADLRKKFAKMIYTDYENGLKPFLESIPTELAPFEKQLTGDSAHLLFGKLTLADYIVFDVLHVLTALSPTCLDSSPRVKAFYTSFGARKNLHAFLEKPEIKSMKFTGSPHL
;
A
#
# COMPACT_ATOMS: atom_id res chain seq x y z
N GLN A 1 6.29 -55.68 2.17
CA GLN A 1 6.30 -54.79 0.99
C GLN A 1 5.31 -53.66 1.25
N ASN A 2 5.82 -52.43 1.12
CA ASN A 2 5.16 -51.15 1.39
C ASN A 2 3.90 -50.92 0.55
N LYS A 3 2.92 -50.23 1.13
CA LYS A 3 2.59 -48.84 0.76
C LYS A 3 1.39 -48.35 1.60
N LEU A 4 1.72 -47.82 2.79
CA LEU A 4 0.88 -46.80 3.41
C LEU A 4 0.97 -45.57 2.50
N THR A 5 -0.18 -45.11 2.03
CA THR A 5 -0.35 -43.90 1.21
C THR A 5 0.05 -42.68 2.03
N ASN A 6 1.26 -42.18 1.77
CA ASN A 6 1.65 -40.81 2.12
C ASN A 6 0.76 -39.85 1.32
N THR A 7 -0.33 -39.39 1.93
CA THR A 7 -1.10 -38.23 1.47
C THR A 7 -0.78 -37.00 2.34
N SER A 8 0.43 -36.94 2.90
CA SER A 8 1.07 -35.70 3.34
C SER A 8 2.09 -35.28 2.28
N TYR A 9 2.42 -33.99 2.21
CA TYR A 9 3.35 -33.35 1.26
C TYR A 9 2.77 -32.81 -0.05
N LEU A 10 1.73 -31.98 0.06
CA LEU A 10 1.69 -30.71 -0.67
C LEU A 10 1.11 -29.64 0.28
N GLU A 11 1.80 -29.39 1.40
CA GLU A 11 1.69 -28.07 2.02
C GLU A 11 2.17 -27.06 0.96
N MET A 12 1.28 -26.18 0.52
CA MET A 12 1.59 -25.14 -0.45
C MET A 12 2.81 -24.37 0.04
N SER A 13 3.93 -24.48 -0.68
CA SER A 13 5.27 -23.99 -0.29
C SER A 13 5.41 -22.47 -0.39
N GLY A 14 4.46 -21.72 0.18
CA GLY A 14 4.49 -20.26 0.28
C GLY A 14 4.70 -19.81 1.72
N ASN A 15 5.30 -18.62 1.90
CA ASN A 15 5.42 -18.00 3.21
C ASN A 15 4.03 -17.76 3.82
N LYS A 16 3.89 -17.99 5.13
CA LYS A 16 2.71 -17.58 5.91
C LYS A 16 2.91 -16.17 6.44
N TYR A 17 1.93 -15.32 6.25
CA TYR A 17 1.99 -13.91 6.65
C TYR A 17 0.97 -13.56 7.72
N GLU A 18 1.41 -12.87 8.77
CA GLU A 18 0.53 -12.19 9.73
C GLU A 18 0.79 -10.69 9.63
N PHE A 19 -0.27 -9.90 9.43
CA PHE A 19 -0.17 -8.45 9.26
C PHE A 19 -0.77 -7.72 10.47
N MET A 20 0.09 -7.03 11.23
CA MET A 20 -0.29 -6.29 12.43
C MET A 20 -0.39 -4.79 12.14
N TYR A 21 -1.59 -4.22 12.33
CA TYR A 21 -1.82 -2.78 12.17
C TYR A 21 -3.11 -2.31 12.85
N PHE A 22 -3.23 -1.00 13.07
CA PHE A 22 -4.47 -0.38 13.55
C PHE A 22 -5.64 -0.62 12.59
N PRO A 23 -6.90 -0.60 13.06
CA PRO A 23 -8.12 -0.75 12.25
C PRO A 23 -8.44 0.54 11.45
N VAL A 24 -7.43 1.10 10.80
CA VAL A 24 -7.51 2.21 9.85
C VAL A 24 -6.75 1.83 8.60
N LYS A 25 -7.00 2.51 7.48
CA LYS A 25 -6.22 2.30 6.24
C LYS A 25 -4.76 2.69 6.49
N GLY A 26 -4.51 3.96 6.82
CA GLY A 26 -3.20 4.46 7.24
C GLY A 26 -2.05 4.05 6.30
N TYR A 27 -0.85 3.91 6.86
CA TYR A 27 0.31 3.35 6.15
C TYR A 27 0.23 1.84 5.95
N GLY A 28 -0.72 1.16 6.59
CA GLY A 28 -0.94 -0.27 6.40
C GLY A 28 -1.67 -0.61 5.09
N ASN A 29 -2.38 0.36 4.50
CA ASN A 29 -3.16 0.14 3.30
C ASN A 29 -2.30 -0.27 2.10
N MET A 30 -1.12 0.33 1.93
CA MET A 30 -0.17 -0.07 0.88
C MET A 30 0.24 -1.55 0.95
N VAL A 31 0.26 -2.14 2.15
CA VAL A 31 0.56 -3.57 2.34
C VAL A 31 -0.67 -4.40 2.00
N ARG A 32 -1.85 -4.00 2.48
CA ARG A 32 -3.12 -4.70 2.20
C ARG A 32 -3.43 -4.76 0.70
N ILE A 33 -3.27 -3.66 -0.03
CA ILE A 33 -3.56 -3.63 -1.48
C ILE A 33 -2.65 -4.58 -2.27
N VAL A 34 -1.38 -4.73 -1.87
CA VAL A 34 -0.46 -5.69 -2.51
C VAL A 34 -0.90 -7.11 -2.23
N LEU A 35 -1.17 -7.44 -0.96
CA LEU A 35 -1.60 -8.77 -0.54
C LEU A 35 -2.92 -9.18 -1.21
N GLU A 36 -3.92 -8.30 -1.17
CA GLU A 36 -5.26 -8.57 -1.66
C GLU A 36 -5.31 -8.65 -3.19
N ASP A 37 -4.67 -7.72 -3.91
CA ASP A 37 -4.71 -7.74 -5.38
C ASP A 37 -3.94 -8.94 -5.95
N GLN A 38 -2.85 -9.35 -5.31
CA GLN A 38 -2.08 -10.55 -5.67
C GLN A 38 -2.70 -11.86 -5.17
N GLY A 39 -3.79 -11.81 -4.39
CA GLY A 39 -4.42 -13.00 -3.83
C GLY A 39 -3.54 -13.75 -2.82
N ILE A 40 -2.66 -13.03 -2.13
CA ILE A 40 -1.74 -13.59 -1.13
C ILE A 40 -2.50 -13.73 0.20
N PRO A 41 -2.65 -14.95 0.73
CA PRO A 41 -3.32 -15.15 2.01
C PRO A 41 -2.48 -14.60 3.16
N TYR A 42 -3.14 -13.93 4.10
CA TYR A 42 -2.53 -13.43 5.33
C TYR A 42 -3.54 -13.41 6.46
N GLU A 43 -3.06 -13.48 7.70
CA GLU A 43 -3.88 -13.26 8.88
C GLU A 43 -3.77 -11.80 9.33
N TYR A 44 -4.90 -11.08 9.46
CA TYR A 44 -4.89 -9.73 10.00
C TYR A 44 -4.94 -9.75 11.54
N LYS A 45 -3.95 -9.11 12.17
CA LYS A 45 -3.82 -8.97 13.63
C LYS A 45 -4.09 -7.49 14.02
N PRO A 46 -5.34 -7.08 14.26
CA PRO A 46 -5.62 -5.69 14.63
C PRO A 46 -5.01 -5.34 15.98
N VAL A 47 -4.44 -4.13 16.08
CA VAL A 47 -4.03 -3.54 17.37
C VAL A 47 -4.93 -2.33 17.66
N GLY A 48 -5.39 -2.22 18.90
CA GLY A 48 -6.33 -1.19 19.34
C GLY A 48 -5.99 -0.74 20.76
N GLU A 49 -6.93 -0.92 21.69
CA GLU A 49 -6.74 -0.59 23.12
C GLU A 49 -5.59 -1.37 23.77
N ASN A 50 -5.26 -2.55 23.23
CA ASN A 50 -4.13 -3.37 23.66
C ASN A 50 -2.76 -2.87 23.16
N TRP A 51 -2.71 -1.74 22.44
CA TRP A 51 -1.45 -1.20 21.91
C TRP A 51 -0.36 -0.98 22.97
N PRO A 52 -0.63 -0.48 24.18
CA PRO A 52 0.40 -0.33 25.21
C PRO A 52 1.12 -1.64 25.57
N GLN A 53 0.41 -2.78 25.53
CA GLN A 53 0.95 -4.11 25.82
C GLN A 53 1.69 -4.70 24.60
N VAL A 54 1.23 -4.40 23.39
CA VAL A 54 1.82 -4.93 22.14
C VAL A 54 3.04 -4.10 21.69
N LYS A 55 3.06 -2.79 21.96
CA LYS A 55 4.15 -1.89 21.51
C LYS A 55 5.55 -2.40 21.86
N PRO A 56 5.84 -2.89 23.09
CA PRO A 56 7.16 -3.42 23.44
C PRO A 56 7.56 -4.67 22.67
N THR A 57 6.61 -5.39 22.06
CA THR A 57 6.87 -6.61 21.26
C THR A 57 7.10 -6.31 19.78
N THR A 58 7.07 -5.05 19.36
CA THR A 58 7.31 -4.62 17.98
C THR A 58 8.76 -4.13 17.80
N PRO A 59 9.40 -4.30 16.63
CA PRO A 59 10.84 -4.02 16.48
C PRO A 59 11.25 -2.58 16.79
N PHE A 60 10.37 -1.61 16.51
CA PHE A 60 10.65 -0.18 16.67
C PHE A 60 9.58 0.55 17.50
N GLY A 61 8.76 -0.17 18.27
CA GLY A 61 7.67 0.45 19.04
C GLY A 61 6.58 1.09 18.16
N GLN A 62 6.40 0.57 16.94
CA GLN A 62 5.48 1.09 15.92
C GLN A 62 4.91 -0.06 15.07
N VAL A 63 3.75 0.20 14.46
CA VAL A 63 3.14 -0.64 13.42
C VAL A 63 3.07 0.17 12.11
N PRO A 64 3.08 -0.45 10.91
CA PRO A 64 2.84 -1.87 10.65
C PRO A 64 4.01 -2.81 10.93
N VAL A 65 3.67 -4.07 11.20
CA VAL A 65 4.60 -5.22 11.27
C VAL A 65 4.01 -6.37 10.46
N LEU A 66 4.83 -7.01 9.62
CA LEU A 66 4.55 -8.27 8.95
C LEU A 66 5.37 -9.38 9.63
N THR A 67 4.72 -10.40 10.17
CA THR A 67 5.39 -11.61 10.65
C THR A 67 5.37 -12.66 9.56
N VAL A 68 6.55 -13.15 9.18
CA VAL A 68 6.77 -14.18 8.17
C VAL A 68 7.06 -15.51 8.87
N ASN A 69 6.30 -16.54 8.51
CA ASN A 69 6.44 -17.91 9.03
C ASN A 69 6.42 -17.99 10.57
N GLY A 70 5.64 -17.11 11.20
CA GLY A 70 5.38 -17.09 12.64
C GLY A 70 6.49 -16.53 13.53
N SER A 71 7.68 -16.20 13.00
CA SER A 71 8.82 -15.79 13.82
C SER A 71 9.58 -14.55 13.32
N THR A 72 9.65 -14.34 12.01
CA THR A 72 10.46 -13.25 11.44
C THR A 72 9.61 -11.99 11.29
N GLN A 73 9.85 -10.98 12.13
CA GLN A 73 9.18 -9.69 12.03
C GLN A 73 9.89 -8.73 11.07
N ILE A 74 9.11 -8.13 10.17
CA ILE A 74 9.53 -7.03 9.30
C ILE A 74 8.65 -5.83 9.64
N ALA A 75 9.26 -4.74 10.11
CA ALA A 75 8.59 -3.48 10.39
C ALA A 75 8.87 -2.46 9.27
N GLN A 76 8.19 -1.30 9.33
CA GLN A 76 8.19 -0.21 8.34
C GLN A 76 7.39 -0.53 7.07
N SER A 77 6.34 0.25 6.81
CA SER A 77 5.37 -0.04 5.73
C SER A 77 6.02 -0.20 4.35
N HIS A 78 6.94 0.68 3.99
CA HIS A 78 7.64 0.63 2.71
C HIS A 78 8.64 -0.52 2.62
N THR A 79 9.24 -0.93 3.75
CA THR A 79 10.13 -2.11 3.80
C THR A 79 9.32 -3.39 3.61
N ILE A 80 8.17 -3.49 4.29
CA ILE A 80 7.21 -4.61 4.12
C ILE A 80 6.75 -4.69 2.66
N ALA A 81 6.34 -3.56 2.08
CA ALA A 81 5.91 -3.49 0.69
C ALA A 81 7.02 -3.94 -0.28
N ARG A 82 8.26 -3.47 -0.09
CA ARG A 82 9.43 -3.91 -0.88
C ARG A 82 9.75 -5.39 -0.71
N TYR A 83 9.61 -5.93 0.50
CA TYR A 83 9.77 -7.37 0.75
C TYR A 83 8.74 -8.18 -0.04
N LEU A 84 7.46 -7.87 0.08
CA LEU A 84 6.40 -8.51 -0.70
C LEU A 84 6.63 -8.33 -2.20
N GLY A 85 7.08 -7.15 -2.62
CA GLY A 85 7.40 -6.89 -4.01
C GLY A 85 8.51 -7.81 -4.54
N ARG A 86 9.56 -8.08 -3.76
CA ARG A 86 10.63 -9.02 -4.15
C ARG A 86 10.13 -10.45 -4.18
N GLU A 87 9.43 -10.90 -3.14
CA GLU A 87 8.91 -12.27 -3.03
C GLU A 87 7.93 -12.62 -4.16
N HIS A 88 7.20 -11.62 -4.67
CA HIS A 88 6.12 -11.81 -5.64
C HIS A 88 6.42 -11.19 -7.02
N GLY A 89 7.68 -10.90 -7.33
CA GLY A 89 8.10 -10.53 -8.69
C GLY A 89 7.67 -9.13 -9.17
N LEU A 90 7.45 -8.19 -8.26
CA LEU A 90 6.98 -6.83 -8.53
C LEU A 90 8.11 -5.78 -8.52
N MET A 91 9.36 -6.19 -8.37
CA MET A 91 10.53 -5.29 -8.26
C MET A 91 11.38 -5.21 -9.54
N GLY A 92 10.78 -5.52 -10.70
CA GLY A 92 11.48 -5.49 -11.98
C GLY A 92 12.40 -6.71 -12.16
N SER A 93 13.16 -6.69 -13.26
CA SER A 93 13.96 -7.83 -13.71
C SER A 93 15.47 -7.63 -13.54
N ASN A 94 15.91 -6.42 -13.16
CA ASN A 94 17.30 -6.07 -12.95
C ASN A 94 17.42 -4.86 -12.01
N ASN A 95 18.65 -4.54 -11.60
CA ASN A 95 18.93 -3.47 -10.65
C ASN A 95 18.49 -2.07 -11.13
N ILE A 96 18.53 -1.81 -12.44
CA ILE A 96 18.10 -0.51 -12.99
C ILE A 96 16.57 -0.40 -12.92
N GLU A 97 15.85 -1.44 -13.32
CA GLU A 97 14.39 -1.48 -13.20
C GLU A 97 13.94 -1.36 -11.74
N GLN A 98 14.63 -2.06 -10.83
CA GLN A 98 14.38 -1.96 -9.40
C GLN A 98 14.58 -0.52 -8.89
N ALA A 99 15.68 0.13 -9.26
CA ALA A 99 15.96 1.51 -8.88
C ALA A 99 14.90 2.49 -9.42
N GLN A 100 14.41 2.28 -10.64
CA GLN A 100 13.32 3.08 -11.20
C GLN A 100 12.00 2.87 -10.44
N ILE A 101 11.68 1.63 -10.04
CA ILE A 101 10.52 1.33 -9.19
C ILE A 101 10.68 2.03 -7.83
N GLU A 102 11.86 1.95 -7.22
CA GLU A 102 12.16 2.58 -5.93
C GLU A 102 12.06 4.10 -5.98
N MET A 103 12.48 4.73 -7.09
CA MET A 103 12.33 6.17 -7.32
C MET A 103 10.85 6.60 -7.23
N TRP A 104 9.93 5.86 -7.83
CA TRP A 104 8.49 6.15 -7.71
C TRP A 104 7.95 5.92 -6.31
N ILE A 105 8.40 4.87 -5.63
CA ILE A 105 8.03 4.58 -4.24
C ILE A 105 8.45 5.75 -3.34
N ASP A 106 9.67 6.25 -3.49
CA ASP A 106 10.20 7.31 -2.64
C ASP A 106 9.54 8.66 -2.93
N GLN A 107 9.29 8.99 -4.20
CA GLN A 107 8.53 10.19 -4.57
C GLN A 107 7.09 10.16 -4.02
N SER A 108 6.46 8.98 -4.02
CA SER A 108 5.13 8.77 -3.43
C SER A 108 5.17 8.90 -1.90
N ALA A 109 6.21 8.36 -1.27
CA ALA A 109 6.41 8.47 0.17
C ALA A 109 6.55 9.93 0.62
N ASP A 110 7.24 10.77 -0.15
CA ASP A 110 7.38 12.20 0.18
C ASP A 110 6.04 12.95 0.10
N LEU A 111 5.21 12.68 -0.91
CA LEU A 111 3.85 13.22 -0.97
C LEU A 111 3.00 12.71 0.20
N ARG A 112 3.13 11.42 0.56
CA ARG A 112 2.42 10.85 1.69
C ARG A 112 2.84 11.45 3.03
N LYS A 113 4.12 11.79 3.20
CA LYS A 113 4.62 12.52 4.38
C LYS A 113 4.01 13.92 4.49
N LYS A 114 3.88 14.66 3.38
CA LYS A 114 3.21 15.97 3.36
C LYS A 114 1.75 15.85 3.80
N PHE A 115 1.02 14.88 3.24
CA PHE A 115 -0.35 14.56 3.66
C PHE A 115 -0.40 14.23 5.16
N ALA A 116 0.47 13.34 5.64
CA ALA A 116 0.50 12.93 7.04
C ALA A 116 0.79 14.10 7.99
N LYS A 117 1.71 15.00 7.63
CA LYS A 117 1.97 16.22 8.39
C LYS A 117 0.70 17.08 8.47
N MET A 118 0.06 17.33 7.34
CA MET A 118 -1.18 18.12 7.29
C MET A 118 -2.26 17.51 8.18
N ILE A 119 -2.59 16.23 8.00
CA ILE A 119 -3.77 15.61 8.63
C ILE A 119 -3.62 15.39 10.15
N TYR A 120 -2.40 15.21 10.66
CA TYR A 120 -2.14 14.92 12.06
C TYR A 120 -1.63 16.12 12.88
N THR A 121 -1.01 17.12 12.24
CA THR A 121 -0.31 18.19 12.98
C THR A 121 -0.72 19.60 12.61
N ASP A 122 -1.35 19.81 11.46
CA ASP A 122 -1.62 21.14 10.93
C ASP A 122 -2.91 21.17 10.09
N TYR A 123 -3.97 20.48 10.52
CA TYR A 123 -5.17 20.33 9.71
C TYR A 123 -5.86 21.69 9.49
N GLU A 124 -6.04 22.46 10.56
CA GLU A 124 -6.78 23.73 10.54
C GLU A 124 -6.17 24.77 9.59
N ASN A 125 -4.85 24.88 9.55
CA ASN A 125 -4.16 25.87 8.70
C ASN A 125 -3.60 25.25 7.41
N GLY A 126 -3.23 23.98 7.44
CA GLY A 126 -2.51 23.29 6.37
C GLY A 126 -3.40 22.62 5.32
N LEU A 127 -4.69 22.39 5.59
CA LEU A 127 -5.58 21.74 4.62
C LEU A 127 -5.68 22.51 3.30
N LYS A 128 -6.02 23.80 3.36
CA LYS A 128 -6.19 24.62 2.16
C LYS A 128 -4.90 24.72 1.33
N PRO A 129 -3.74 25.09 1.90
CA PRO A 129 -2.48 25.10 1.16
C PRO A 129 -2.11 23.72 0.58
N PHE A 130 -2.38 22.64 1.31
CA PHE A 130 -2.12 21.28 0.81
C PHE A 130 -2.99 20.95 -0.40
N LEU A 131 -4.29 21.25 -0.37
CA LEU A 131 -5.18 21.05 -1.51
C LEU A 131 -4.74 21.86 -2.73
N GLU A 132 -4.33 23.10 -2.54
CA GLU A 132 -3.79 23.98 -3.60
C GLU A 132 -2.44 23.47 -4.14
N SER A 133 -1.66 22.73 -3.36
CA SER A 133 -0.39 22.17 -3.81
C SER A 133 -0.52 20.88 -4.60
N ILE A 134 -1.61 20.12 -4.47
CA ILE A 134 -1.79 18.81 -5.12
C ILE A 134 -1.47 18.84 -6.63
N PRO A 135 -1.96 19.79 -7.45
CA PRO A 135 -1.63 19.83 -8.87
C PRO A 135 -0.12 19.93 -9.13
N THR A 136 0.59 20.73 -8.33
CA THR A 136 2.05 20.87 -8.42
C THR A 136 2.77 19.59 -8.00
N GLU A 137 2.31 18.93 -6.95
CA GLU A 137 2.86 17.64 -6.49
C GLU A 137 2.62 16.51 -7.51
N LEU A 138 1.50 16.54 -8.23
CA LEU A 138 1.16 15.53 -9.24
C LEU A 138 1.77 15.83 -10.62
N ALA A 139 2.23 17.05 -10.89
CA ALA A 139 2.82 17.41 -12.19
C ALA A 139 4.00 16.49 -12.61
N PRO A 140 4.94 16.08 -11.72
CA PRO A 140 5.97 15.11 -12.06
C PRO A 140 5.43 13.71 -12.39
N PHE A 141 4.38 13.27 -11.68
CA PHE A 141 3.71 11.98 -11.94
C PHE A 141 3.03 12.01 -13.30
N GLU A 142 2.26 13.07 -13.57
CA GLU A 142 1.57 13.33 -14.84
C GLU A 142 2.56 13.38 -16.00
N LYS A 143 3.74 14.00 -15.82
CA LYS A 143 4.79 14.08 -16.84
C LYS A 143 5.40 12.71 -17.18
N GLN A 144 5.64 11.87 -16.16
CA GLN A 144 6.31 10.58 -16.36
C GLN A 144 5.35 9.47 -16.81
N LEU A 145 4.07 9.57 -16.50
CA LEU A 145 3.04 8.69 -17.03
C LEU A 145 2.91 8.88 -18.54
N THR A 146 3.03 7.79 -19.30
CA THR A 146 2.91 7.80 -20.76
C THR A 146 1.82 6.82 -21.21
N GLY A 147 0.94 7.29 -22.10
CA GLY A 147 -0.13 6.48 -22.71
C GLY A 147 -1.29 6.09 -21.78
N ASP A 148 -2.13 5.19 -22.29
CA ASP A 148 -3.33 4.65 -21.61
C ASP A 148 -3.02 3.40 -20.75
N SER A 149 -1.74 3.21 -20.40
CA SER A 149 -1.26 2.02 -19.70
C SER A 149 -1.77 1.98 -18.25
N ALA A 150 -2.35 0.85 -17.84
CA ALA A 150 -2.65 0.55 -16.44
C ALA A 150 -1.39 0.32 -15.56
N HIS A 151 -0.20 0.50 -16.16
CA HIS A 151 1.11 0.27 -15.55
C HIS A 151 2.02 1.49 -15.72
N LEU A 152 2.66 1.91 -14.63
CA LEU A 152 3.60 3.03 -14.58
C LEU A 152 4.89 2.74 -15.36
N LEU A 153 5.42 1.53 -15.22
CA LEU A 153 6.74 1.16 -15.70
C LEU A 153 6.71 -0.15 -16.49
N PHE A 154 7.54 -0.21 -17.53
CA PHE A 154 7.86 -1.42 -18.30
C PHE A 154 6.68 -2.18 -18.93
N GLY A 155 5.49 -1.57 -18.98
CA GLY A 155 4.27 -2.22 -19.46
C GLY A 155 3.83 -3.42 -18.61
N LYS A 156 4.29 -3.52 -17.36
CA LYS A 156 3.97 -4.63 -16.44
C LYS A 156 3.63 -4.09 -15.06
N LEU A 157 2.90 -4.90 -14.29
CA LEU A 157 2.58 -4.59 -12.89
C LEU A 157 3.85 -4.61 -12.03
N THR A 158 4.06 -3.55 -11.26
CA THR A 158 5.19 -3.36 -10.35
C THR A 158 4.72 -2.86 -8.98
N LEU A 159 5.63 -2.85 -8.01
CA LEU A 159 5.33 -2.30 -6.68
C LEU A 159 5.00 -0.80 -6.75
N ALA A 160 5.61 -0.06 -7.67
CA ALA A 160 5.37 1.37 -7.83
C ALA A 160 3.89 1.68 -8.10
N ASP A 161 3.22 0.84 -8.89
CA ASP A 161 1.81 1.02 -9.21
C ASP A 161 0.93 1.03 -7.95
N TYR A 162 1.16 0.08 -7.04
CA TYR A 162 0.45 -0.01 -5.77
C TYR A 162 0.69 1.21 -4.88
N ILE A 163 1.95 1.63 -4.75
CA ILE A 163 2.31 2.74 -3.85
C ILE A 163 1.74 4.06 -4.38
N VAL A 164 1.82 4.30 -5.69
CA VAL A 164 1.19 5.47 -6.32
C VAL A 164 -0.33 5.41 -6.15
N PHE A 165 -0.96 4.27 -6.43
CA PHE A 165 -2.39 4.10 -6.22
C PHE A 165 -2.81 4.40 -4.78
N ASP A 166 -2.09 3.89 -3.77
CA ASP A 166 -2.40 4.15 -2.36
C ASP A 166 -2.38 5.65 -2.02
N VAL A 167 -1.37 6.37 -2.51
CA VAL A 167 -1.27 7.83 -2.30
C VAL A 167 -2.43 8.55 -2.98
N LEU A 168 -2.75 8.23 -4.23
CA LEU A 168 -3.88 8.83 -4.96
C LEU A 168 -5.23 8.50 -4.30
N HIS A 169 -5.38 7.28 -3.76
CA HIS A 169 -6.57 6.86 -3.05
C HIS A 169 -6.81 7.71 -1.79
N VAL A 170 -5.75 8.06 -1.07
CA VAL A 170 -5.84 8.97 0.08
C VAL A 170 -6.15 10.40 -0.34
N LEU A 171 -5.54 10.90 -1.41
CA LEU A 171 -5.83 12.25 -1.92
C LEU A 171 -7.27 12.39 -2.40
N THR A 172 -7.80 11.38 -3.11
CA THR A 172 -9.19 11.38 -3.60
C THR A 172 -10.20 11.23 -2.47
N ALA A 173 -9.85 10.55 -1.39
CA ALA A 173 -10.68 10.56 -0.17
C ALA A 173 -10.74 11.94 0.48
N LEU A 174 -9.63 12.70 0.46
CA LEU A 174 -9.57 14.06 0.98
C LEU A 174 -10.28 15.06 0.07
N SER A 175 -10.12 14.94 -1.25
CA SER A 175 -10.72 15.81 -2.27
C SER A 175 -11.04 15.00 -3.53
N PRO A 176 -12.30 14.59 -3.75
CA PRO A 176 -12.68 13.68 -4.83
C PRO A 176 -12.32 14.15 -6.25
N THR A 177 -12.18 15.46 -6.46
CA THR A 177 -11.86 16.08 -7.77
C THR A 177 -10.39 16.46 -7.92
N CYS A 178 -9.52 16.12 -6.95
CA CYS A 178 -8.12 16.57 -6.94
C CYS A 178 -7.26 16.05 -8.10
N LEU A 179 -7.75 15.05 -8.85
CA LEU A 179 -7.06 14.48 -10.01
C LEU A 179 -7.53 15.08 -11.35
N ASP A 180 -8.53 15.97 -11.36
CA ASP A 180 -9.15 16.46 -12.60
C ASP A 180 -8.17 17.27 -13.47
N SER A 181 -7.16 17.90 -12.86
CA SER A 181 -6.08 18.62 -13.57
C SER A 181 -4.95 17.71 -14.06
N SER A 182 -4.99 16.41 -13.77
CA SER A 182 -3.94 15.44 -14.09
C SER A 182 -4.55 14.21 -14.78
N PRO A 183 -4.94 14.33 -16.07
CA PRO A 183 -5.75 13.33 -16.74
C PRO A 183 -5.07 11.95 -16.84
N ARG A 184 -3.74 11.88 -17.03
CA ARG A 184 -3.03 10.58 -17.06
C ARG A 184 -2.99 9.95 -15.68
N VAL A 185 -2.73 10.73 -14.63
CA VAL A 185 -2.81 10.25 -13.24
C VAL A 185 -4.21 9.75 -12.91
N LYS A 186 -5.25 10.49 -13.31
CA LYS A 186 -6.66 10.09 -13.09
C LYS A 186 -7.01 8.81 -13.84
N ALA A 187 -6.56 8.67 -15.10
CA ALA A 187 -6.75 7.46 -15.88
C ALA A 187 -6.05 6.25 -15.24
N PHE A 188 -4.79 6.42 -14.81
CA PHE A 188 -4.06 5.40 -14.05
C PHE A 188 -4.82 4.96 -12.79
N TYR A 189 -5.22 5.91 -11.94
CA TYR A 189 -5.95 5.63 -10.69
C TYR A 189 -7.23 4.82 -10.94
N THR A 190 -8.00 5.22 -11.95
CA THR A 190 -9.25 4.56 -12.32
C THR A 190 -9.02 3.15 -12.83
N SER A 191 -8.10 2.97 -13.78
CA SER A 191 -7.78 1.66 -14.37
C SER A 191 -7.17 0.71 -13.37
N PHE A 192 -6.29 1.19 -12.50
CA PHE A 192 -5.67 0.37 -11.46
C PHE A 192 -6.68 -0.08 -10.41
N GLY A 193 -7.53 0.83 -9.92
CA GLY A 193 -8.59 0.52 -8.97
C GLY A 193 -9.66 -0.44 -9.50
N ALA A 194 -9.78 -0.57 -10.83
CA ALA A 194 -10.72 -1.49 -11.49
C ALA A 194 -10.18 -2.92 -11.65
N ARG A 195 -8.92 -3.20 -11.27
CA ARG A 195 -8.38 -4.57 -11.27
C ARG A 195 -9.24 -5.46 -10.39
N LYS A 196 -9.58 -6.66 -10.90
CA LYS A 196 -10.60 -7.54 -10.31
C LYS A 196 -10.46 -7.74 -8.79
N ASN A 197 -9.26 -8.11 -8.32
CA ASN A 197 -9.03 -8.44 -6.92
C ASN A 197 -8.98 -7.18 -6.05
N LEU A 198 -8.26 -6.14 -6.48
CA LEU A 198 -8.24 -4.84 -5.80
C LEU A 198 -9.65 -4.23 -5.69
N HIS A 199 -10.42 -4.21 -6.78
CA HIS A 199 -11.79 -3.71 -6.79
C HIS A 199 -12.65 -4.47 -5.78
N ALA A 200 -12.61 -5.82 -5.81
CA ALA A 200 -13.35 -6.63 -4.85
C ALA A 200 -12.95 -6.34 -3.39
N PHE A 201 -11.66 -6.12 -3.13
CA PHE A 201 -11.17 -5.72 -1.81
C PHE A 201 -11.70 -4.34 -1.37
N LEU A 202 -11.60 -3.33 -2.24
CA LEU A 202 -12.07 -1.97 -1.96
C LEU A 202 -13.58 -1.92 -1.75
N GLU A 203 -14.32 -2.85 -2.35
CA GLU A 203 -15.78 -2.94 -2.24
C GLU A 203 -16.27 -3.62 -0.95
N LYS A 204 -15.39 -4.31 -0.20
CA LYS A 204 -15.75 -4.95 1.07
C LYS A 204 -16.33 -3.90 2.05
N PRO A 205 -17.50 -4.12 2.69
CA PRO A 205 -18.13 -3.15 3.58
C PRO A 205 -17.20 -2.63 4.67
N GLU A 206 -16.43 -3.53 5.29
CA GLU A 206 -15.47 -3.21 6.34
C GLU A 206 -14.33 -2.31 5.85
N ILE A 207 -13.93 -2.42 4.57
CA ILE A 207 -12.89 -1.59 3.95
C ILE A 207 -13.45 -0.22 3.58
N LYS A 208 -14.69 -0.15 3.07
CA LYS A 208 -15.36 1.13 2.81
C LYS A 208 -15.55 1.94 4.09
N SER A 209 -15.99 1.30 5.18
CA SER A 209 -16.21 1.97 6.47
C SER A 209 -14.92 2.26 7.24
N MET A 210 -13.79 1.64 6.87
CA MET A 210 -12.52 1.86 7.54
C MET A 210 -12.02 3.29 7.32
N LYS A 211 -11.75 4.02 8.41
CA LYS A 211 -11.18 5.38 8.34
C LYS A 211 -9.87 5.39 7.57
N PHE A 212 -9.60 6.48 6.85
CA PHE A 212 -8.35 6.61 6.11
C PHE A 212 -7.17 6.83 7.04
N THR A 213 -7.40 7.53 8.15
CA THR A 213 -6.37 7.87 9.14
C THR A 213 -6.85 7.58 10.56
N GLY A 214 -5.94 7.69 11.53
CA GLY A 214 -6.29 7.75 12.95
C GLY A 214 -6.70 9.16 13.41
N SER A 215 -6.58 10.16 12.53
CA SER A 215 -7.06 11.52 12.78
C SER A 215 -8.59 11.55 12.66
N PRO A 216 -9.31 12.39 13.41
CA PRO A 216 -10.75 12.54 13.26
C PRO A 216 -11.16 13.19 11.93
N HIS A 217 -10.20 13.72 11.17
CA HIS A 217 -10.45 14.52 9.97
C HIS A 217 -10.58 13.71 8.66
N LEU A 218 -10.20 12.42 8.64
CA LEU A 218 -10.33 11.51 7.47
C LEU A 218 -10.16 10.03 7.85
#